data_AF-A0A9E4EV93-F1
#
_entry.id   AF-A0A9E4EV93-F1
#
_cell.length_a   1.000
_cell.length_b   1.000
_cell.length_c   1.000
_cell.angle_alpha   90.00
_cell.angle_beta   90.00
_cell.angle_gamma   90.00
#
_symmetry.space_group_name_H-M   'P 1'
#
loop_
_entity.id
_entity.type
_entity.pdbx_description
1 polymer ?
#
loop_
_entity_poly.entity_id
_entity_poly.type
_entity_poly.pdbx_seq_one_letter_code
_entity_poly.pdbx_strand_id
1 'polypeptide(L)'
;MKLRRWTIAAVLGLVALSCGDQQETPTEKKLKIAGIVFQEDQFFRLIQFGMQDAADKAGVELLLANSANKPDKEIQLVNTYIARGVDAIVISPLSAKASATALQRGTIRR
;
A
#
# COMPACT_ATOMS: atom_id res chain seq x y z
N MET A 1 -37.31 38.50 -34.02
CA MET A 1 -37.98 37.18 -33.98
C MET A 1 -37.42 36.31 -35.09
N LYS A 2 -36.91 35.12 -34.71
CA LYS A 2 -36.67 33.89 -35.51
C LYS A 2 -35.85 34.05 -36.81
N LEU A 3 -34.53 33.81 -36.74
CA LEU A 3 -33.86 32.51 -36.90
C LEU A 3 -33.91 32.00 -38.36
N ARG A 4 -32.74 31.70 -38.93
CA ARG A 4 -32.35 30.35 -39.44
C ARG A 4 -31.44 30.40 -40.67
N ARG A 5 -30.44 29.51 -40.64
CA ARG A 5 -29.54 29.04 -41.72
C ARG A 5 -28.27 29.85 -41.95
N TRP A 6 -27.24 29.52 -41.19
CA TRP A 6 -25.85 29.61 -41.67
C TRP A 6 -25.37 28.19 -41.99
N THR A 7 -25.23 27.95 -43.28
CA THR A 7 -24.52 26.82 -43.90
C THR A 7 -23.11 27.27 -44.23
N ILE A 8 -22.09 26.75 -43.55
CA ILE A 8 -20.69 26.70 -44.02
C ILE A 8 -20.09 25.45 -43.35
N ALA A 9 -20.18 24.27 -43.95
CA ALA A 9 -19.21 23.72 -44.92
C ALA A 9 -17.77 23.75 -44.38
N ALA A 10 -17.28 22.56 -44.03
CA ALA A 10 -15.90 22.25 -43.74
C ALA A 10 -14.93 22.86 -44.77
N VAL A 11 -13.69 23.16 -44.35
CA VAL A 11 -12.45 22.91 -45.09
C VAL A 11 -11.23 23.55 -44.36
N LEU A 12 -10.14 22.77 -44.27
CA LEU A 12 -8.73 23.14 -44.11
C LEU A 12 -8.22 23.74 -42.78
N GLY A 13 -7.43 22.93 -42.07
CA GLY A 13 -6.56 23.38 -40.98
C GLY A 13 -5.58 22.29 -40.53
N LEU A 14 -4.64 21.93 -41.42
CA LEU A 14 -3.47 21.13 -41.08
C LEU A 14 -2.53 21.95 -40.18
N VAL A 15 -1.93 21.26 -39.20
CA VAL A 15 -0.79 21.66 -38.33
C VAL A 15 -1.15 22.37 -37.01
N ALA A 16 -1.14 21.59 -35.92
CA ALA A 16 -0.53 21.99 -34.66
C ALA A 16 -0.14 20.75 -33.83
N LEU A 17 1.17 20.61 -33.60
CA LEU A 17 1.83 20.17 -32.35
C LEU A 17 1.04 19.19 -31.45
N SER A 18 1.52 17.97 -31.28
CA SER A 18 2.51 17.68 -30.23
C SER A 18 2.09 18.22 -28.85
N CYS A 19 0.99 17.72 -28.31
CA CYS A 19 0.88 17.40 -26.89
C CYS A 19 -0.17 16.30 -26.78
N GLY A 20 0.27 15.07 -26.99
CA GLY A 20 -0.41 13.96 -26.36
C GLY A 20 -0.20 14.15 -24.86
N ASP A 21 -1.08 14.93 -24.25
CA ASP A 21 -1.25 14.98 -22.81
C ASP A 21 -1.85 13.61 -22.44
N GLN A 22 -0.97 12.60 -22.43
CA GLN A 22 -1.23 11.40 -21.65
C GLN A 22 -1.23 11.90 -20.21
N GLN A 23 -2.41 12.28 -19.76
CA GLN A 23 -2.75 12.26 -18.35
C GLN A 23 -2.49 10.83 -17.88
N GLU A 24 -1.26 10.57 -17.47
CA GLU A 24 -0.95 9.54 -16.50
C GLU A 24 -1.79 9.89 -15.29
N THR A 25 -2.98 9.27 -15.20
CA THR A 25 -3.70 9.19 -13.93
C THR A 25 -2.68 8.73 -12.90
N PRO A 26 -2.40 9.51 -11.83
CA PRO A 26 -1.48 9.09 -10.79
C PRO A 26 -1.93 7.72 -10.33
N THR A 27 -1.15 6.69 -10.62
CA THR A 27 -1.46 5.36 -10.13
C THR A 27 -1.25 5.45 -8.64
N GLU A 28 -2.33 5.60 -7.90
CA GLU A 28 -2.30 5.72 -6.45
C GLU A 28 -1.64 4.45 -5.90
N LYS A 29 -0.37 4.59 -5.50
CA LYS A 29 0.43 3.46 -5.03
C LYS A 29 -0.22 2.96 -3.75
N LYS A 30 -0.88 1.80 -3.82
CA LYS A 30 -1.40 1.12 -2.64
C LYS A 30 -0.25 0.88 -1.66
N LEU A 31 -0.39 1.43 -0.46
CA LEU A 31 0.57 1.19 0.62
C LEU A 31 0.55 -0.30 0.96
N LYS A 32 1.73 -0.85 1.26
CA LYS A 32 1.91 -2.23 1.69
C LYS A 32 2.29 -2.25 3.15
N ILE A 33 1.47 -2.90 3.97
CA ILE A 33 1.63 -2.96 5.41
C ILE A 33 1.87 -4.42 5.79
N ALA A 34 2.85 -4.70 6.63
CA ALA A 34 3.02 -6.03 7.22
C ALA A 34 2.42 -6.09 8.62
N GLY A 35 1.75 -7.19 8.95
CA GLY A 35 1.23 -7.49 10.27
C GLY A 35 1.85 -8.76 10.84
N ILE A 36 2.40 -8.68 12.05
CA ILE A 36 3.02 -9.84 12.73
C ILE A 36 2.37 -10.07 14.08
N VAL A 37 1.80 -11.26 14.27
CA VAL A 37 1.36 -11.78 15.58
C VAL A 37 2.23 -12.95 16.00
N PHE A 38 2.09 -13.43 17.24
CA PHE A 38 2.96 -14.49 17.76
C PHE A 38 2.24 -15.77 18.22
N GLN A 39 0.90 -15.77 18.32
CA GLN A 39 0.12 -16.96 18.67
C GLN A 39 -1.12 -17.09 17.78
N GLU A 40 -1.77 -18.25 17.80
CA GLU A 40 -2.99 -18.54 17.02
C GLU A 40 -4.22 -18.81 17.90
N ASP A 41 -4.26 -18.19 19.07
CA ASP A 41 -5.46 -18.23 19.92
C ASP A 41 -6.58 -17.33 19.38
N GLN A 42 -7.74 -17.37 20.03
CA GLN A 42 -8.90 -16.55 19.64
C GLN A 42 -8.60 -15.05 19.71
N PHE A 43 -7.75 -14.61 20.63
CA PHE A 43 -7.40 -13.20 20.79
C PHE A 43 -6.58 -12.69 19.60
N PHE A 44 -5.52 -13.40 19.20
CA PHE A 44 -4.70 -13.01 18.05
C PHE A 44 -5.40 -13.23 16.71
N ARG A 45 -6.35 -14.16 16.62
CA ARG A 45 -7.24 -14.28 15.45
C ARG A 45 -8.13 -13.04 15.30
N LEU A 46 -8.71 -12.55 16.40
CA LEU A 46 -9.49 -11.31 16.39
C LEU A 46 -8.64 -10.10 16.01
N ILE A 47 -7.39 -10.01 16.49
CA ILE A 47 -6.45 -8.97 16.07
C ILE A 47 -6.24 -9.03 14.55
N GLN A 48 -5.93 -10.20 14.00
CA GLN A 48 -5.72 -10.36 12.56
C GLN A 48 -6.95 -9.96 11.73
N PHE A 49 -8.15 -10.32 12.17
CA PHE A 49 -9.38 -9.88 11.52
C PHE A 49 -9.55 -8.36 11.57
N GLY A 50 -9.28 -7.72 12.72
CA GLY A 50 -9.33 -6.27 12.84
C GLY A 50 -8.30 -5.56 11.96
N MET A 51 -7.10 -6.13 11.82
CA MET A 51 -6.08 -5.62 10.91
C MET A 51 -6.53 -5.70 9.45
N GLN A 52 -7.10 -6.84 9.03
CA GLN A 52 -7.60 -7.01 7.67
C GLN A 52 -8.75 -6.07 7.36
N ASP A 53 -9.75 -5.97 8.26
CA ASP A 53 -10.88 -5.06 8.11
C ASP A 53 -10.44 -3.59 8.00
N ALA A 54 -9.45 -3.16 8.80
CA ALA A 54 -8.87 -1.83 8.71
C ALA A 54 -8.11 -1.61 7.39
N ALA A 55 -7.37 -2.61 6.92
CA ALA A 55 -6.64 -2.54 5.66
C ALA A 55 -7.58 -2.42 4.46
N ASP A 56 -8.66 -3.22 4.45
CA ASP A 56 -9.67 -3.21 3.41
C ASP A 56 -10.38 -1.84 3.34
N LYS A 57 -10.76 -1.28 4.50
CA LYS A 57 -11.37 0.06 4.60
C LYS A 57 -10.44 1.18 4.14
N ALA A 58 -9.13 1.03 4.36
CA ALA A 58 -8.12 2.00 3.95
C ALA A 58 -7.61 1.78 2.51
N GLY A 59 -8.02 0.70 1.83
CA GLY A 59 -7.58 0.38 0.48
C GLY A 59 -6.09 0.01 0.37
N VAL A 60 -5.47 -0.43 1.47
CA VAL A 60 -4.04 -0.79 1.54
C VAL A 60 -3.85 -2.31 1.43
N GLU A 61 -2.67 -2.74 0.98
CA GLU A 61 -2.30 -4.16 0.94
C GLU A 61 -1.78 -4.59 2.32
N LEU A 62 -2.34 -5.65 2.90
CA LEU A 62 -1.88 -6.20 4.18
C LEU A 62 -1.24 -7.58 3.98
N LEU A 63 -0.03 -7.75 4.52
CA LEU A 63 0.69 -9.01 4.57
C LEU A 63 0.75 -9.52 6.01
N LEU A 64 -0.09 -10.50 6.36
CA LEU A 64 -0.12 -11.09 7.70
C LEU A 64 0.87 -12.25 7.84
N ALA A 65 1.50 -12.35 9.01
CA ALA A 65 2.29 -13.51 9.43
C ALA A 65 2.21 -13.78 10.94
N ASN A 66 2.59 -15.00 11.30
CA ASN A 66 2.66 -15.46 12.66
C ASN A 66 4.06 -15.98 13.02
N SER A 67 4.68 -15.44 14.07
CA SER A 67 5.99 -15.89 14.58
C SER A 67 5.91 -17.17 15.42
N ALA A 68 4.71 -17.64 15.77
CA ALA A 68 4.46 -18.90 16.46
C ALA A 68 5.32 -19.08 17.73
N ASN A 69 5.33 -18.06 18.60
CA ASN A 69 6.11 -17.99 19.84
C ASN A 69 7.63 -18.16 19.65
N LYS A 70 8.17 -17.90 18.45
CA LYS A 70 9.60 -18.04 18.13
C LYS A 70 10.24 -16.67 17.85
N PRO A 71 11.07 -16.13 18.75
CA PRO A 71 11.75 -14.84 18.54
C PRO A 71 12.60 -14.79 17.27
N ASP A 72 13.30 -15.89 16.92
CA ASP A 72 14.10 -15.93 15.69
C ASP A 72 13.23 -15.83 14.44
N LYS A 73 12.04 -16.44 14.46
CA LYS A 73 11.06 -16.34 13.36
C LYS A 73 10.51 -14.92 13.26
N GLU A 74 10.28 -14.24 14.39
CA GLU A 74 9.88 -12.83 14.40
C GLU A 74 10.92 -11.96 13.68
N ILE A 75 12.20 -12.10 14.03
CA ILE A 75 13.30 -11.35 13.39
C ILE A 75 13.36 -11.65 11.89
N GLN A 76 13.22 -12.93 11.50
CA GLN A 76 13.18 -13.32 10.09
C GLN A 76 12.00 -12.69 9.33
N LEU A 77 10.81 -12.66 9.93
CA LEU A 77 9.62 -12.05 9.35
C LEU A 77 9.82 -10.53 9.17
N VAL A 78 10.31 -9.84 10.19
CA VAL A 78 10.61 -8.40 10.10
C VAL A 78 11.60 -8.12 8.96
N ASN A 79 12.72 -8.85 8.90
CA ASN A 79 13.70 -8.70 7.83
C ASN A 79 13.10 -8.99 6.45
N THR A 80 12.25 -10.01 6.35
CA THR A 80 11.56 -10.36 5.10
C THR A 80 10.68 -9.21 4.62
N TYR A 81 9.90 -8.59 5.51
CA TYR A 81 9.02 -7.50 5.12
C TYR A 81 9.78 -6.20 4.83
N ILE A 82 10.86 -5.91 5.55
CA ILE A 82 11.79 -4.83 5.19
C ILE A 82 12.34 -5.05 3.78
N ALA A 83 12.83 -6.26 3.47
CA ALA A 83 13.38 -6.58 2.15
C ALA A 83 12.32 -6.53 1.03
N ARG A 84 11.06 -6.88 1.34
CA ARG A 84 9.91 -6.73 0.43
C ARG A 84 9.49 -5.27 0.20
N GLY A 85 10.07 -4.33 0.94
CA GLY A 85 9.78 -2.90 0.82
C GLY A 85 8.36 -2.55 1.25
N VAL A 86 7.87 -3.17 2.34
CA VAL A 86 6.62 -2.71 2.96
C VAL A 86 6.81 -1.29 3.49
N ASP A 87 5.77 -0.47 3.40
CA ASP A 87 5.79 0.92 3.84
C ASP A 87 5.65 1.03 5.37
N ALA A 88 5.08 0.02 6.04
CA ALA A 88 5.06 -0.09 7.50
C ALA A 88 4.97 -1.53 8.02
N ILE A 89 5.37 -1.74 9.28
CA ILE A 89 5.23 -3.00 10.01
C ILE A 89 4.47 -2.74 11.31
N VAL A 90 3.36 -3.46 11.50
CA VAL A 90 2.57 -3.51 12.73
C VAL A 90 2.84 -4.87 13.38
N ILE A 91 3.28 -4.87 14.64
CA ILE A 91 3.74 -6.09 15.31
C ILE A 91 3.25 -6.18 16.74
N SER A 92 2.82 -7.37 17.15
CA SER A 92 2.71 -7.77 18.55
C SER A 92 4.02 -8.49 18.94
N PRO A 93 4.98 -7.80 19.56
CA PRO A 93 6.34 -8.33 19.71
C PRO A 93 6.44 -9.36 20.84
N LEU A 94 7.21 -10.42 20.62
CA LEU A 94 7.71 -11.30 21.69
C LEU A 94 8.81 -10.61 22.50
N SER A 95 9.59 -9.71 21.86
CA SER A 95 10.64 -8.93 22.52
C SER A 95 10.70 -7.51 21.96
N ALA A 96 10.11 -6.55 22.69
CA ALA A 96 10.03 -5.15 22.27
C ALA A 96 11.39 -4.55 21.87
N LYS A 97 12.49 -4.91 22.55
CA LYS A 97 13.84 -4.40 22.26
C LYS A 97 14.40 -4.91 20.93
N ALA A 98 14.21 -6.20 20.65
CA ALA A 98 14.69 -6.81 19.40
C ALA A 98 13.89 -6.29 18.19
N SER A 99 12.57 -6.22 18.32
CA SER A 99 11.69 -5.70 17.27
C SER A 99 11.99 -4.22 16.99
N ALA A 100 12.16 -3.38 18.01
CA ALA A 100 12.50 -1.97 17.83
C ALA A 100 13.83 -1.79 17.07
N THR A 101 14.85 -2.59 17.39
CA THR A 101 16.15 -2.53 16.72
C THR A 101 16.04 -2.93 15.25
N ALA A 102 15.27 -3.96 14.92
CA ALA A 102 15.05 -4.38 13.54
C ALA A 102 14.25 -3.33 12.74
N LEU A 103 13.22 -2.72 13.35
CA LEU A 103 12.41 -1.67 12.73
C LEU A 103 13.21 -0.39 12.46
N GLN A 104 14.07 0.04 13.39
CA GLN A 104 14.92 1.23 13.19
C GLN A 104 15.85 1.10 11.97
N ARG A 105 16.30 -0.12 11.63
CA ARG A 105 17.11 -0.37 10.42
C ARG A 105 16.28 -0.21 9.13
N GLY A 106 14.97 -0.44 9.20
CA GLY A 106 14.05 -0.36 8.05
C GLY A 106 13.51 1.04 7.75
N THR A 107 13.53 1.97 8.71
CA THR A 107 12.89 3.30 8.58
C THR A 107 13.65 4.31 7.70
N ILE A 108 14.74 3.93 7.03
CA ILE A 108 15.50 4.84 6.15
C ILE A 108 14.94 4.77 4.73
N ARG A 109 13.78 5.39 4.48
CA ARG A 109 13.39 5.83 3.12
C ARG A 109 12.21 6.80 3.19
N ARG A 110 12.51 8.09 3.11
CA ARG A 110 11.65 9.09 2.48
C ARG A 110 12.35 9.56 1.22
#